data_AF-A0A831WRZ0-F1
#
_entry.id   AF-A0A831WRZ0-F1
#
_cell.length_a   1.000
_cell.length_b   1.000
_cell.length_c   1.000
_cell.angle_alpha   90.00
_cell.angle_beta   90.00
_cell.angle_gamma   90.00
#
_symmetry.space_group_name_H-M   'P 1'
#
loop_
_entity.id
_entity.type
_entity.pdbx_description
1 polymer ?
#
loop_
_entity_poly.entity_id
_entity_poly.type
_entity_poly.pdbx_seq_one_letter_code
_entity_poly.pdbx_strand_id
1 'polypeptide(L)'
;MHHCDVISFSFSKADLIIISTCGVTNYMHNHYRTLIRKYLSIKKKDAQLIVYGCMVKIAPEKLNLKDIDLISFDDRHKFNDLFYKKKKIEEIPLICDDKTYR
;
A
#
# COMPACT_ATOMS: atom_id res chain seq x y z
N MET A 1 -4.53 3.30 -18.69
CA MET A 1 -5.23 3.11 -17.40
C MET A 1 -4.45 2.03 -16.67
N HIS A 2 -3.45 2.40 -15.86
CA HIS A 2 -2.58 1.41 -15.22
C HIS A 2 -3.35 0.72 -14.09
N HIS A 3 -3.42 -0.60 -14.19
CA HIS A 3 -4.08 -1.49 -13.27
C HIS A 3 -3.53 -1.28 -11.86
N CYS A 4 -4.41 -1.07 -10.88
CA CYS A 4 -4.12 -1.46 -9.51
C CYS A 4 -3.98 -2.97 -9.52
N ASP A 5 -2.75 -3.48 -9.45
CA ASP A 5 -2.49 -4.91 -9.34
C ASP A 5 -3.03 -5.40 -8.00
N VAL A 6 -4.27 -5.89 -8.03
CA VAL A 6 -4.87 -6.62 -6.93
C VAL A 6 -4.30 -8.04 -6.96
N ILE A 7 -3.41 -8.34 -6.01
CA ILE A 7 -2.70 -9.63 -5.95
C ILE A 7 -3.54 -10.72 -5.24
N SER A 8 -4.72 -10.38 -4.67
CA SER A 8 -5.56 -11.35 -3.95
C SER A 8 -7.06 -11.08 -4.10
N PHE A 9 -7.85 -12.15 -4.22
CA PHE A 9 -9.31 -12.11 -4.35
C PHE A 9 -10.07 -12.26 -3.02
N SER A 10 -9.39 -12.56 -1.90
CA SER A 10 -10.04 -12.83 -0.60
C SER A 10 -9.66 -11.82 0.49
N PHE A 11 -10.00 -10.56 0.24
CA PHE A 11 -9.65 -9.43 1.12
C PHE A 11 -10.20 -9.53 2.54
N SER A 12 -11.42 -10.05 2.71
CA SER A 12 -12.05 -10.19 4.03
C SER A 12 -11.38 -11.24 4.92
N LYS A 13 -10.56 -12.13 4.34
CA LYS A 13 -9.80 -13.16 5.06
C LYS A 13 -8.33 -12.77 5.28
N ALA A 14 -7.82 -11.78 4.53
CA ALA A 14 -6.42 -11.40 4.55
C ALA A 14 -5.99 -10.89 5.93
N ASP A 15 -4.84 -11.37 6.41
CA ASP A 15 -4.12 -10.82 7.59
C ASP A 15 -3.50 -9.46 7.30
N LEU A 16 -3.14 -9.25 6.03
CA LEU A 16 -2.42 -8.09 5.56
C LEU A 16 -3.00 -7.60 4.25
N ILE A 17 -3.23 -6.30 4.14
CA ILE A 17 -3.67 -5.62 2.93
C ILE A 17 -2.68 -4.50 2.63
N ILE A 18 -1.99 -4.56 1.50
CA ILE A 18 -1.12 -3.47 1.03
C ILE A 18 -1.78 -2.79 -0.17
N ILE A 19 -2.04 -1.50 -0.08
CA ILE A 19 -2.59 -0.69 -1.16
C ILE A 19 -1.47 0.20 -1.71
N SER A 20 -1.00 -0.10 -2.91
CA SER A 20 -0.05 0.76 -3.63
C SER A 20 -0.79 1.97 -4.22
N THR A 21 -0.27 3.17 -3.95
CA THR A 21 -0.91 4.45 -4.26
C THR A 21 -0.03 5.33 -5.14
N CYS A 22 -0.69 6.01 -6.07
CA CYS A 22 -0.13 7.07 -6.89
C CYS A 22 -0.73 8.43 -6.48
N GLY A 23 0.14 9.40 -6.19
CA GLY A 23 -0.21 10.73 -5.72
C GLY A 23 -0.20 11.81 -6.80
N VAL A 24 -0.06 11.47 -8.08
CA VAL A 24 0.18 12.47 -9.16
C VAL A 24 -1.03 13.37 -9.44
N THR A 25 -2.26 12.89 -9.24
CA THR A 25 -3.48 13.69 -9.53
C THR A 25 -4.52 13.61 -8.41
N ASN A 26 -5.33 14.66 -8.28
CA ASN A 26 -6.47 14.69 -7.33
C ASN A 26 -7.50 13.58 -7.60
N TYR A 27 -7.66 13.17 -8.86
CA TYR A 27 -8.51 12.03 -9.21
C TYR A 27 -8.01 10.75 -8.53
N MET A 28 -6.71 10.47 -8.62
CA MET A 28 -6.10 9.31 -7.96
C MET A 28 -6.23 9.40 -6.43
N HIS A 29 -6.05 10.59 -5.85
CA HIS A 29 -6.24 10.78 -4.41
C HIS A 29 -7.65 10.38 -3.96
N ASN A 30 -8.68 10.85 -4.66
CA ASN A 30 -10.07 10.54 -4.33
C ASN A 30 -10.39 9.06 -4.55
N HIS A 31 -9.84 8.47 -5.62
CA HIS A 31 -9.97 7.04 -5.91
C HIS A 31 -9.39 6.20 -4.76
N TYR A 32 -8.12 6.42 -4.40
CA TYR A 32 -7.47 5.67 -3.33
C TYR A 32 -8.11 5.91 -1.97
N ARG A 33 -8.53 7.14 -1.66
CA ARG A 33 -9.24 7.44 -0.42
C ARG A 33 -10.55 6.65 -0.30
N THR A 34 -11.29 6.53 -1.39
CA THR A 34 -12.50 5.69 -1.44
C THR A 34 -12.16 4.21 -1.28
N LEU A 35 -11.12 3.75 -1.97
CA LEU A 35 -10.67 2.36 -1.93
C LEU A 35 -10.20 1.94 -0.53
N ILE A 36 -9.37 2.75 0.13
CA ILE A 36 -8.87 2.52 1.48
C ILE A 36 -10.03 2.40 2.47
N ARG A 37 -11.00 3.32 2.41
CA ARG A 37 -12.20 3.24 3.28
C ARG A 37 -13.00 1.98 3.07
N LYS A 38 -13.20 1.58 1.81
CA LYS A 38 -13.89 0.33 1.48
C LYS A 38 -13.16 -0.88 2.09
N TYR A 39 -11.83 -0.92 2.00
CA TYR A 39 -11.07 -2.03 2.58
C TYR A 39 -11.04 -1.99 4.11
N LEU A 40 -10.95 -0.82 4.72
CA LEU A 40 -11.10 -0.66 6.17
C LEU A 40 -12.45 -1.18 6.67
N SER A 41 -13.53 -1.03 5.91
CA SER A 41 -14.86 -1.50 6.32
C SER A 41 -15.10 -3.00 6.13
N ILE A 42 -14.32 -3.68 5.27
CA ILE A 42 -14.52 -5.11 4.97
C ILE A 42 -13.38 -6.01 5.45
N LYS A 43 -12.24 -5.45 5.87
CA LYS A 43 -11.14 -6.21 6.44
C LYS A 43 -11.60 -6.87 7.74
N LYS A 44 -11.02 -8.01 8.08
CA LYS A 44 -11.19 -8.58 9.43
C LYS A 44 -10.60 -7.62 10.48
N LYS A 45 -11.12 -7.69 11.71
CA LYS A 45 -10.78 -6.76 12.81
C LYS A 45 -9.27 -6.58 12.98
N ASP A 46 -8.56 -7.69 13.05
CA ASP A 46 -7.12 -7.71 13.35
C ASP A 46 -6.24 -7.69 12.08
N ALA A 47 -6.82 -7.50 10.90
CA ALA A 47 -6.03 -7.33 9.68
C ALA A 47 -5.33 -5.98 9.68
N GLN A 48 -4.07 -5.98 9.27
CA GLN A 48 -3.29 -4.78 9.08
C GLN A 48 -3.49 -4.23 7.66
N LEU A 49 -3.74 -2.93 7.54
CA LEU A 49 -3.87 -2.25 6.24
C LEU A 49 -2.75 -1.22 6.09
N ILE A 50 -1.91 -1.43 5.09
CA ILE A 50 -0.76 -0.60 4.77
C ILE A 50 -1.06 0.16 3.48
N VAL A 51 -0.95 1.47 3.52
CA VAL A 51 -0.95 2.31 2.33
C VAL A 51 0.50 2.60 1.96
N TYR A 52 0.89 2.15 0.77
CA TYR A 52 2.24 2.25 0.26
C TYR A 52 2.30 3.16 -0.97
N GLY A 53 3.38 3.92 -1.15
CA GLY A 53 3.65 4.66 -2.40
C GLY A 53 3.71 6.18 -2.25
N CYS A 54 3.70 6.91 -3.37
CA CYS A 54 4.03 8.34 -3.38
C CYS A 54 2.92 9.23 -2.81
N MET A 55 1.66 8.79 -2.77
CA MET A 55 0.56 9.57 -2.17
C MET A 55 0.80 9.82 -0.68
N VAL A 56 1.45 8.89 0.02
CA VAL A 56 1.85 9.02 1.43
C VAL A 56 2.70 10.27 1.67
N LYS A 57 3.56 10.62 0.71
CA LYS A 57 4.46 11.78 0.80
C LYS A 57 3.84 13.05 0.22
N ILE A 58 3.13 12.93 -0.90
CA ILE A 58 2.62 14.07 -1.66
C ILE A 58 1.34 14.66 -1.04
N ALA A 59 0.47 13.80 -0.49
CA ALA A 59 -0.83 14.20 0.03
C ALA A 59 -1.18 13.45 1.33
N PRO A 60 -0.32 13.50 2.37
CA PRO A 60 -0.53 12.79 3.64
C PRO A 60 -1.85 13.19 4.33
N GLU A 61 -2.29 14.44 4.16
CA GLU A 61 -3.53 14.97 4.75
C GLU A 61 -4.78 14.27 4.22
N LYS A 62 -4.72 13.72 3.00
CA LYS A 62 -5.82 12.93 2.40
C LYS A 62 -5.91 11.52 3.00
N LEU A 63 -4.87 11.08 3.70
CA LEU A 63 -4.71 9.76 4.30
C LEU A 63 -4.82 9.79 5.83
N ASN A 64 -5.38 10.87 6.42
CA ASN A 64 -5.65 10.95 7.85
C ASN A 64 -6.83 10.06 8.26
N LEU A 65 -6.65 8.75 8.16
CA LEU A 65 -7.57 7.69 8.54
C LEU A 65 -6.98 6.94 9.73
N LYS A 66 -7.83 6.48 10.65
CA LYS A 66 -7.39 5.61 11.74
C LYS A 66 -7.17 4.19 11.22
N ASP A 67 -6.37 3.42 11.95
CA ASP A 67 -6.14 1.99 11.71
C ASP A 67 -5.52 1.65 10.35
N ILE A 68 -4.64 2.54 9.86
CA ILE A 68 -3.79 2.30 8.69
C ILE A 68 -2.33 2.62 9.00
N ASP A 69 -1.43 1.88 8.38
CA ASP A 69 0.00 2.18 8.36
C ASP A 69 0.36 2.89 7.06
N LEU A 70 1.20 3.91 7.15
CA LEU A 70 1.63 4.71 6.01
C LEU A 70 3.11 4.47 5.74
N ILE A 71 3.43 3.95 4.56
CA ILE A 71 4.82 3.68 4.15
C ILE A 71 5.09 4.35 2.79
N SER A 72 6.02 5.28 2.75
CA SER A 72 6.50 5.86 1.50
C SER A 72 7.59 4.98 0.86
N PHE A 73 7.98 5.28 -0.38
CA PHE A 73 9.11 4.60 -1.03
C PHE A 73 10.42 4.74 -0.23
N ASP A 74 10.64 5.91 0.37
CA ASP A 74 11.83 6.21 1.17
C ASP A 74 11.82 5.45 2.51
N ASP A 75 10.63 5.05 2.98
CA ASP A 75 10.40 4.40 4.26
C ASP A 75 10.29 2.88 4.16
N ARG A 76 10.71 2.26 3.05
CA ARG A 76 10.57 0.81 2.83
C ARG A 76 11.10 -0.03 4.00
N HIS A 77 12.11 0.44 4.71
CA HIS A 77 12.68 -0.22 5.89
C HIS A 77 11.64 -0.53 6.98
N LYS A 78 10.58 0.29 7.11
CA LYS A 78 9.47 0.07 8.07
C LYS A 78 8.73 -1.24 7.85
N PHE A 79 8.76 -1.79 6.63
CA PHE A 79 8.22 -3.12 6.39
C PHE A 79 8.94 -4.21 7.19
N ASN A 80 10.19 -3.99 7.64
CA ASN A 80 10.91 -4.96 8.46
C ASN A 80 10.30 -5.11 9.85
N ASP A 81 9.66 -4.05 10.37
CA ASP A 81 8.99 -4.08 11.67
C ASP A 81 7.60 -4.74 11.57
N LEU A 82 7.01 -4.75 10.38
CA LEU A 82 5.66 -5.27 10.13
C LEU A 82 5.62 -6.76 9.81
N PHE A 83 6.74 -7.35 9.37
CA PHE A 83 6.81 -8.77 9.02
C PHE A 83 7.87 -9.47 9.86
N TYR A 84 7.57 -10.68 10.33
CA TYR A 84 8.62 -11.54 10.88
C TYR A 84 9.52 -12.03 9.74
N LYS A 85 10.72 -11.45 9.60
CA LYS A 85 11.58 -11.67 8.44
C LYS A 85 12.83 -12.47 8.75
N LYS A 86 13.05 -13.52 7.95
CA LYS A 86 14.38 -14.14 7.78
C LYS A 86 15.33 -13.28 6.94
N LYS A 87 14.80 -12.37 6.12
CA LYS A 87 15.56 -11.54 5.18
C LYS A 87 15.02 -10.11 5.17
N LYS A 88 15.88 -9.11 5.35
CA LYS A 88 15.47 -7.70 5.38
C LYS A 88 15.03 -7.22 3.99
N ILE A 89 14.14 -6.22 3.92
CA ILE A 89 13.61 -5.73 2.64
C ILE A 89 14.67 -5.06 1.76
N GLU A 90 15.73 -4.52 2.38
CA GLU A 90 16.88 -3.92 1.73
C GLU A 90 17.72 -4.96 0.98
N GLU A 91 17.69 -6.22 1.44
CA GLU A 91 18.41 -7.33 0.82
C GLU A 91 17.63 -7.96 -0.35
N ILE A 92 16.42 -7.47 -0.62
CA ILE A 92 15.60 -7.89 -1.77
C ILE A 92 15.93 -6.95 -2.94
N PRO A 93 16.49 -7.48 -4.04
CA PRO A 93 16.78 -6.66 -5.22
C PRO A 93 15.46 -6.09 -5.77
N LEU A 94 15.50 -4.83 -6.16
CA LEU A 94 14.40 -4.22 -6.91
C LEU A 94 14.47 -4.77 -8.33
N ILE A 95 13.54 -5.69 -8.63
CA ILE A 95 13.38 -6.23 -9.97
C ILE A 95 12.20 -5.48 -10.60
N CYS A 96 12.49 -4.61 -11.57
CA CYS A 96 11.50 -4.23 -12.56
C CYS A 96 11.60 -5.26 -13.68
N ASP A 97 10.46 -5.79 -14.11
CA ASP A 97 10.47 -6.62 -15.32
C ASP A 97 10.85 -5.76 -16.54
N ASP A 98 11.40 -6.40 -17.55
CA ASP A 98 11.80 -5.76 -18.81
C ASP A 98 10.59 -5.17 -19.57
N LYS A 99 9.37 -5.48 -19.11
CA LYS A 99 8.09 -5.03 -19.68
C LYS A 99 7.63 -3.69 -19.11
N THR A 100 8.08 -3.31 -17.92
CA THR A 100 7.72 -2.07 -17.21
C THR A 100 8.84 -1.02 -17.24
N TYR A 101 9.99 -1.36 -17.84
CA TYR A 101 11.06 -0.42 -18.14
C TYR A 101 10.63 0.53 -19.27
N ARG A 102 10.16 1.73 -18.93
CA ARG A 102 9.94 2.85 -19.87
C ARG A 102 10.34 4.17 -19.24
#